data_AF-A0A2U1NBH2-F1
#
_entry.id   AF-A0A2U1NBH2-F1
#
_cell.length_a   1.000
_cell.length_b   1.000
_cell.length_c   1.000
_cell.angle_alpha   90.00
_cell.angle_beta   90.00
_cell.angle_gamma   90.00
#
_symmetry.space_group_name_H-M   'P 1'
#
loop_
_entity.id
_entity.type
_entity.pdbx_description
1 polymer ?
#
loop_
_entity_poly.entity_id
_entity_poly.type
_entity_poly.pdbx_seq_one_letter_code
_entity_poly.pdbx_strand_id
1 'polypeptide(L)'
;MTDGHMQRCALYCFNKCGSDDLPDGGSGHFAETVRAMKKSKPEIMAECLTSDFQGDLEAVSILANSGLDIFAHNIETVNASREIYEQSLSVLKHAKLSKEGMITKTSIMFGLGETHDELKEAMTHLHVHVQCMFEH
;
A
#
# COMPACT_ATOMS: atom_id res chain seq x y z
N MET A 1 -22.30 -13.92 -22.95
CA MET A 1 -22.10 -13.70 -21.50
C MET A 1 -20.94 -12.73 -21.41
N THR A 2 -21.24 -11.48 -21.08
CA THR A 2 -20.36 -10.32 -21.26
C THR A 2 -19.04 -10.51 -20.52
N ASP A 3 -17.95 -10.27 -21.24
CA ASP A 3 -16.59 -10.16 -20.74
C ASP A 3 -16.58 -9.16 -19.58
N GLY A 4 -16.60 -9.70 -18.36
CA GLY A 4 -16.76 -8.92 -17.14
C GLY A 4 -15.44 -8.25 -16.83
N HIS A 5 -15.22 -7.04 -17.35
CA HIS A 5 -14.15 -6.18 -16.88
C HIS A 5 -14.33 -5.99 -15.37
N MET A 6 -13.57 -6.73 -14.56
CA MET A 6 -13.56 -6.62 -13.12
C MET A 6 -13.18 -5.17 -12.77
N GLN A 7 -14.16 -4.42 -12.27
CA GLN A 7 -13.98 -3.00 -11.98
C GLN A 7 -13.03 -2.87 -10.78
N ARG A 8 -11.95 -2.12 -10.97
CA ARG A 8 -11.01 -1.73 -9.91
C ARG A 8 -11.37 -0.33 -9.44
N CYS A 9 -11.46 -0.14 -8.13
CA CYS A 9 -11.59 1.18 -7.52
C CYS A 9 -10.35 1.43 -6.67
N ALA A 10 -9.57 2.44 -7.06
CA ALA A 10 -8.39 2.88 -6.32
C ALA A 10 -8.77 4.03 -5.38
N LEU A 11 -8.54 3.84 -4.09
CA LEU A 11 -8.66 4.85 -3.06
C LEU A 11 -7.28 5.39 -2.73
N TYR A 12 -7.12 6.69 -2.91
CA TYR A 12 -5.91 7.41 -2.52
C TYR A 12 -6.05 7.85 -1.06
N CYS A 13 -5.36 7.14 -0.17
CA CYS A 13 -5.42 7.32 1.26
C CYS A 13 -4.30 8.27 1.69
N PHE A 14 -4.47 9.55 1.37
CA PHE A 14 -3.55 10.61 1.81
C PHE A 14 -4.11 11.32 3.03
N ASN A 15 -3.28 11.43 4.07
CA ASN A 15 -3.55 12.36 5.15
C ASN A 15 -3.26 13.78 4.66
N LYS A 16 -4.10 14.74 5.07
CA LYS A 16 -3.88 16.14 4.76
C LYS A 16 -2.60 16.58 5.47
N CYS A 17 -1.58 16.97 4.71
CA CYS A 17 -0.33 17.51 5.24
C CYS A 17 -0.64 18.77 6.08
N GLY A 18 -0.37 18.71 7.39
CA GLY A 18 -0.50 19.86 8.30
C GLY A 18 -1.29 19.65 9.59
N SER A 19 -1.77 18.45 9.90
CA SER A 19 -2.41 18.18 11.19
C SER A 19 -2.24 16.71 11.57
N ASP A 20 -1.33 16.46 12.51
CA ASP A 20 -1.04 15.21 13.23
C ASP A 20 -2.22 14.72 14.11
N ASP A 21 -3.48 15.00 13.73
CA ASP A 21 -4.62 14.98 14.66
C ASP A 21 -5.33 13.61 14.78
N LEU A 22 -5.03 12.64 13.92
CA LEU A 22 -5.64 11.30 13.99
C LEU A 22 -4.63 10.26 14.51
N PRO A 23 -4.86 9.68 15.71
CA PRO A 23 -3.94 8.72 16.33
C PRO A 23 -3.65 7.48 15.47
N ASP A 24 -4.56 7.14 14.55
CA ASP A 24 -4.49 5.95 13.69
C ASP A 24 -4.04 6.27 12.25
N GLY A 25 -3.57 7.49 12.01
CA GLY A 25 -3.21 7.99 10.68
C GLY A 25 -4.35 7.91 9.67
N GLY A 26 -5.62 7.97 10.11
CA GLY A 26 -6.80 7.90 9.25
C GLY A 26 -7.19 6.49 8.79
N SER A 27 -6.47 5.45 9.23
CA SER A 27 -6.71 4.05 8.83
C SER A 27 -8.14 3.58 9.09
N GLY A 28 -8.75 3.97 10.21
CA GLY A 28 -10.15 3.68 10.53
C GLY A 28 -11.12 4.28 9.52
N HIS A 29 -10.90 5.53 9.12
CA HIS A 29 -11.74 6.21 8.13
C HIS A 29 -11.65 5.53 6.74
N PHE A 30 -10.45 5.14 6.32
CA PHE A 30 -10.25 4.38 5.09
C PHE A 30 -10.90 2.99 5.17
N ALA A 31 -10.77 2.31 6.30
CA ALA A 31 -11.40 1.01 6.54
C ALA A 31 -12.92 1.08 6.47
N GLU A 32 -13.54 2.11 7.05
CA GLU A 32 -14.99 2.33 6.94
C GLU A 32 -15.43 2.59 5.49
N THR A 33 -14.64 3.37 4.75
CA THR A 33 -14.92 3.64 3.33
C THR A 33 -14.86 2.35 2.50
N VAL A 34 -13.84 1.52 2.71
CA VAL A 34 -13.72 0.21 2.04
C VAL A 34 -14.89 -0.69 2.42
N ARG A 35 -15.25 -0.79 3.70
CA ARG A 35 -16.40 -1.60 4.15
C ARG A 35 -17.70 -1.14 3.51
N ALA A 36 -17.95 0.17 3.46
CA ALA A 36 -19.14 0.75 2.85
C ALA A 36 -19.18 0.45 1.33
N MET A 37 -18.03 0.56 0.65
CA MET A 37 -17.91 0.23 -0.77
C MET A 37 -18.19 -1.25 -1.03
N LYS A 38 -17.53 -2.16 -0.30
CA LYS A 38 -17.71 -3.62 -0.45
C LYS A 38 -19.13 -4.07 -0.08
N LYS A 39 -19.80 -3.36 0.84
CA LYS A 39 -21.23 -3.60 1.14
C LYS A 39 -22.14 -3.22 -0.03
N SER A 40 -21.81 -2.16 -0.75
CA SER A 40 -22.60 -1.68 -1.90
C SER A 40 -22.32 -2.49 -3.18
N LYS A 41 -21.04 -2.84 -3.41
CA LYS A 41 -20.55 -3.54 -4.60
C LYS A 41 -19.44 -4.53 -4.23
N PRO A 42 -19.78 -5.74 -3.73
CA PRO A 42 -18.81 -6.73 -3.28
C PRO A 42 -17.86 -7.22 -4.38
N GLU A 43 -18.29 -7.15 -5.65
CA GLU A 43 -17.56 -7.57 -6.84
C GLU A 43 -16.44 -6.62 -7.27
N ILE A 44 -16.45 -5.37 -6.79
CA ILE A 44 -15.38 -4.42 -7.07
C ILE A 44 -14.14 -4.78 -6.28
N MET A 45 -12.98 -4.72 -6.94
CA MET A 45 -11.70 -4.81 -6.23
C MET A 45 -11.33 -3.45 -5.65
N ALA A 46 -11.10 -3.45 -4.34
CA ALA A 46 -10.64 -2.29 -3.58
C ALA A 46 -9.10 -2.26 -3.53
N GLU A 47 -8.51 -1.19 -4.04
CA GLU A 47 -7.09 -0.88 -3.87
C GLU A 47 -6.97 0.38 -3.02
N CYS A 48 -6.13 0.36 -1.98
CA CYS A 48 -5.85 1.55 -1.16
C CYS A 48 -4.36 1.86 -1.25
N LEU A 49 -4.01 3.02 -1.81
CA LEU A 49 -2.66 3.57 -1.77
C LEU A 49 -2.50 4.42 -0.51
N THR A 50 -1.63 4.00 0.40
CA THR A 50 -1.51 4.52 1.77
C THR A 50 -0.15 5.15 2.05
N SER A 51 -0.09 6.03 3.03
CA SER A 51 1.15 6.36 3.74
C SER A 51 1.66 5.16 4.54
N ASP A 52 2.85 5.28 5.12
CA ASP A 52 3.42 4.25 6.01
C ASP A 52 2.77 4.20 7.41
N PHE A 53 1.77 5.05 7.68
CA PHE A 53 1.12 5.21 9.00
C PHE A 53 2.15 5.45 10.12
N GLN A 54 3.30 6.05 9.82
CA GLN A 54 4.41 6.21 10.76
C GLN A 54 4.87 4.88 11.40
N GLY A 55 4.66 3.75 10.72
CA GLY A 55 4.96 2.42 11.22
C GLY A 55 3.91 1.82 12.17
N ASP A 56 2.74 2.43 12.33
CA ASP A 56 1.66 1.86 13.14
C ASP A 56 1.06 0.61 12.49
N LEU A 57 1.45 -0.56 12.99
CA LEU A 57 1.00 -1.85 12.49
C LEU A 57 -0.46 -2.16 12.85
N GLU A 58 -1.02 -1.52 13.89
CA GLU A 58 -2.44 -1.67 14.21
C GLU A 58 -3.29 -0.95 13.16
N ALA A 59 -2.89 0.27 12.79
CA ALA A 59 -3.51 1.01 11.68
C ALA A 59 -3.49 0.21 10.37
N VAL A 60 -2.35 -0.42 10.05
CA VAL A 60 -2.23 -1.31 8.88
C VAL A 60 -3.20 -2.50 8.98
N SER A 61 -3.31 -3.12 10.15
CA SER A 61 -4.19 -4.27 10.39
C SER A 61 -5.67 -3.91 10.23
N ILE A 62 -6.08 -2.75 10.75
CA ILE A 62 -7.45 -2.23 10.65
C ILE A 62 -7.85 -2.08 9.18
N LEU A 63 -6.98 -1.45 8.38
CA LEU A 63 -7.25 -1.23 6.97
C LEU A 63 -7.19 -2.54 6.16
N ALA A 64 -6.18 -3.40 6.38
CA ALA A 64 -6.05 -4.68 5.68
C ALA A 64 -7.27 -5.60 5.90
N ASN A 65 -7.84 -5.58 7.11
CA ASN A 65 -9.00 -6.39 7.47
C ASN A 65 -10.36 -5.74 7.15
N SER A 66 -10.38 -4.59 6.47
CA SER A 66 -11.62 -3.89 6.11
C SER A 66 -12.43 -4.53 4.97
N GLY A 67 -11.91 -5.59 4.36
CA GLY A 67 -12.42 -6.11 3.08
C GLY A 67 -11.61 -5.63 1.87
N LEU A 68 -10.48 -4.95 2.12
CA LEU A 68 -9.53 -4.51 1.12
C LEU A 68 -8.94 -5.70 0.34
N ASP A 69 -8.75 -5.52 -0.96
CA ASP A 69 -8.20 -6.56 -1.84
C ASP A 69 -6.71 -6.32 -2.14
N ILE A 70 -6.33 -5.04 -2.33
CA ILE A 70 -4.95 -4.62 -2.62
C ILE A 70 -4.54 -3.52 -1.65
N PHE A 71 -3.51 -3.79 -0.85
CA PHE A 71 -2.84 -2.81 -0.01
C PHE A 71 -1.62 -2.25 -0.76
N ALA A 72 -1.64 -0.97 -1.09
CA ALA A 72 -0.54 -0.31 -1.77
C ALA A 72 0.14 0.71 -0.86
N HIS A 73 1.47 0.75 -0.89
CA HIS A 73 2.29 1.78 -0.26
C HIS A 73 3.52 1.97 -1.13
N ASN A 74 3.81 3.22 -1.53
CA ASN A 74 4.93 3.52 -2.41
C ASN A 74 6.18 3.85 -1.60
N ILE A 75 7.30 3.27 -2.03
CA ILE A 75 8.63 3.60 -1.51
C ILE A 75 9.18 4.67 -2.45
N GLU A 76 9.08 5.94 -2.04
CA GLU A 76 9.18 7.07 -2.98
C GLU A 76 10.53 7.20 -3.71
N THR A 77 11.64 6.79 -3.12
CA THR A 77 12.95 6.91 -3.78
C THR A 77 13.89 5.78 -3.40
N VAL A 78 14.73 5.37 -4.35
CA VAL A 78 15.85 4.44 -4.11
C VAL A 78 16.87 5.01 -3.13
N ASN A 79 16.92 6.34 -2.97
CA ASN A 79 17.83 7.05 -2.07
C ASN A 79 17.20 7.31 -0.68
N ALA A 80 16.08 6.65 -0.36
CA ALA A 80 15.47 6.79 0.95
C ALA A 80 16.46 6.36 2.04
N SER A 81 16.41 7.03 3.20
CA SER A 81 17.16 6.55 4.35
C SER A 81 16.77 5.09 4.64
N ARG A 82 17.74 4.31 5.13
CA ARG A 82 17.51 2.91 5.47
C ARG A 82 16.33 2.72 6.44
N GLU A 83 16.16 3.65 7.37
CA GLU A 83 15.08 3.66 8.36
C GLU A 83 13.70 3.79 7.71
N ILE A 84 13.52 4.77 6.82
CA ILE A 84 12.27 4.97 6.07
C ILE A 84 11.96 3.73 5.22
N TYR A 85 12.98 3.21 4.55
CA TYR A 85 12.84 2.03 3.71
C TYR A 85 12.44 0.78 4.51
N GLU A 86 13.09 0.52 5.65
CA GLU A 86 12.75 -0.59 6.54
C GLU A 86 11.34 -0.44 7.13
N GLN A 87 10.93 0.79 7.47
CA GLN A 87 9.56 1.08 7.90
C GLN A 87 8.53 0.76 6.81
N SER A 88 8.70 1.27 5.59
CA SER A 88 7.82 0.96 4.46
C SER A 88 7.73 -0.55 4.19
N LEU A 89 8.85 -1.27 4.27
CA LEU A 89 8.87 -2.73 4.13
C LEU A 89 8.10 -3.43 5.25
N SER A 90 8.22 -2.95 6.49
CA SER A 90 7.51 -3.52 7.64
C SER A 90 5.99 -3.41 7.46
N VAL A 91 5.50 -2.24 7.01
CA VAL A 91 4.08 -1.98 6.70
C VAL A 91 3.57 -2.92 5.62
N LEU A 92 4.28 -3.04 4.49
CA LEU A 92 3.88 -3.94 3.39
C LEU A 92 3.86 -5.40 3.85
N LYS A 93 4.90 -5.86 4.56
CA LYS A 93 4.94 -7.24 5.09
C LYS A 93 3.81 -7.49 6.07
N HIS A 94 3.54 -6.56 6.97
CA HIS A 94 2.48 -6.69 7.96
C HIS A 94 1.09 -6.73 7.31
N ALA A 95 0.83 -5.88 6.32
CA ALA A 95 -0.40 -5.91 5.53
C ALA A 95 -0.61 -7.27 4.86
N LYS A 96 0.46 -7.85 4.27
CA LYS A 96 0.43 -9.17 3.65
C LYS A 96 0.04 -10.28 4.63
N LEU A 97 0.58 -10.21 5.86
CA LEU A 97 0.33 -11.19 6.91
C LEU A 97 -1.02 -11.00 7.62
N SER A 98 -1.58 -9.78 7.57
CA SER A 98 -2.81 -9.42 8.28
C SER A 98 -4.06 -10.12 7.74
N LYS A 99 -4.06 -10.54 6.47
CA LYS A 99 -5.20 -11.21 5.83
C LYS A 99 -4.72 -12.20 4.76
N GLU A 100 -5.23 -13.43 4.83
CA GLU A 100 -4.98 -14.44 3.78
C GLU A 100 -5.47 -13.93 2.41
N GLY A 101 -4.63 -14.09 1.39
CA GLY A 101 -4.92 -13.62 0.04
C GLY A 101 -4.74 -12.11 -0.17
N MET A 102 -4.29 -11.33 0.83
CA MET A 102 -3.97 -9.91 0.64
C MET A 102 -2.91 -9.74 -0.46
N ILE A 103 -3.15 -8.82 -1.39
CA ILE A 103 -2.16 -8.41 -2.38
C ILE A 103 -1.49 -7.15 -1.88
N THR A 104 -0.17 -7.12 -1.86
CA THR A 104 0.60 -5.93 -1.49
C THR A 104 1.31 -5.39 -2.71
N LYS A 105 1.23 -4.08 -2.92
CA LYS A 105 1.78 -3.40 -4.09
C LYS A 105 2.63 -2.22 -3.64
N THR A 106 3.75 -2.00 -4.32
CA THR A 106 4.56 -0.79 -4.16
C THR A 106 4.96 -0.34 -5.54
N SER A 107 5.10 0.97 -5.73
CA SER A 107 5.97 1.50 -6.77
C SER A 107 7.21 2.12 -6.11
N ILE A 108 8.26 2.24 -6.91
CA ILE A 108 9.43 3.06 -6.61
C ILE A 108 9.53 4.10 -7.72
N MET A 109 9.66 5.38 -7.37
CA MET A 109 10.01 6.39 -8.35
C MET A 109 11.53 6.43 -8.55
N PHE A 110 11.94 6.48 -9.82
CA PHE A 110 13.32 6.59 -10.27
C PHE A 110 13.39 7.65 -11.39
N GLY A 111 14.56 8.18 -11.65
CA GLY A 111 14.82 9.34 -12.53
C GLY A 111 15.48 10.54 -11.85
N LEU A 112 16.00 10.41 -10.61
CA LEU A 112 16.59 11.50 -9.84
C LEU A 112 18.14 11.51 -9.84
N GLY A 113 18.77 10.61 -10.60
CA GLY A 113 20.23 10.56 -10.77
C GLY A 113 20.89 9.25 -10.35
N GLU A 114 20.12 8.29 -9.83
CA GLU A 114 20.57 6.93 -9.51
C GLU A 114 21.15 6.16 -10.71
N THR A 115 22.09 5.29 -10.40
CA THR A 115 22.72 4.36 -11.33
C THR A 115 21.80 3.17 -11.62
N HIS A 116 22.03 2.52 -12.77
CA HIS A 116 21.28 1.33 -13.16
C HIS A 116 21.48 0.15 -12.19
N ASP A 117 22.63 0.08 -11.52
CA ASP A 117 22.93 -0.97 -10.55
C ASP A 117 22.19 -0.75 -9.23
N GLU A 118 22.09 0.49 -8.74
CA GLU A 118 21.25 0.85 -7.58
C GLU A 118 19.77 0.51 -7.83
N LEU A 119 19.28 0.77 -9.04
CA LEU A 119 17.91 0.40 -9.42
C LEU A 119 17.69 -1.12 -9.41
N LYS A 120 18.65 -1.90 -9.94
CA LYS A 120 18.57 -3.36 -9.91
C LYS A 120 18.58 -3.91 -8.48
N GLU A 121 19.45 -3.38 -7.63
CA GLU A 121 19.54 -3.78 -6.24
C GLU A 121 18.23 -3.50 -5.50
N ALA A 122 17.65 -2.30 -5.66
CA ALA A 122 16.37 -1.94 -5.09
C ALA A 122 15.24 -2.89 -5.58
N MET A 123 15.18 -3.18 -6.88
CA MET A 123 14.17 -4.10 -7.44
C MET A 123 14.33 -5.54 -6.96
N THR A 124 15.56 -6.06 -6.86
CA THR A 124 15.83 -7.39 -6.31
C THR A 124 15.45 -7.46 -4.84
N HIS A 125 15.82 -6.43 -4.07
CA HIS A 125 15.53 -6.38 -2.64
C HIS A 125 14.03 -6.33 -2.37
N LEU A 126 13.27 -5.55 -3.15
CA LEU A 126 11.82 -5.55 -3.10
C LEU A 126 11.22 -6.91 -3.44
N HIS A 127 11.59 -7.50 -4.57
CA HIS A 127 11.04 -8.81 -5.00
C HIS A 127 11.21 -9.91 -3.96
N VAL A 128 12.36 -9.93 -3.27
CA VAL A 128 12.65 -10.94 -2.24
C VAL A 128 11.81 -10.72 -0.98
N HIS A 129 11.54 -9.47 -0.62
CA HIS A 129 10.94 -9.13 0.67
C HIS A 129 9.44 -8.85 0.62
N VAL A 130 8.93 -8.46 -0.54
CA VAL A 130 7.54 -8.13 -0.79
C VAL A 130 7.23 -8.58 -2.22
N GLN A 131 6.33 -9.56 -2.39
CA GLN A 131 5.86 -9.94 -3.72
C GLN A 131 5.04 -8.78 -4.32
N CYS A 132 5.74 -7.81 -4.92
CA CYS A 132 5.16 -6.59 -5.48
C CYS A 132 4.92 -6.74 -6.97
N MET A 133 3.78 -6.24 -7.44
CA MET A 133 3.56 -5.95 -8.85
C MET A 133 4.09 -4.54 -9.16
N PHE A 134 5.01 -4.45 -10.12
CA PHE A 134 5.54 -3.18 -10.61
C PHE A 134 4.64 -2.65 -11.73
N GLU A 135 4.26 -1.38 -11.66
CA GLU A 135 3.61 -0.69 -12.78
C GLU A 135 4.66 0.20 -13.47
N HIS A 136 4.74 0.05 -14.80
CA HIS A 136 5.62 0.81 -15.70
C HIS A 136 5.01 2.16 -16.09
#